data_AF-A0A502GC37-F1
#
_entry.id   AF-A0A502GC37-F1
#
_cell.length_a   1.000
_cell.length_b   1.000
_cell.length_c   1.000
_cell.angle_alpha   90.00
_cell.angle_beta   90.00
_cell.angle_gamma   90.00
#
_symmetry.space_group_name_H-M   'P 1'
#
loop_
_entity.id
_entity.type
_entity.pdbx_description
1 polymer ?
#
loop_
_entity_poly.entity_id
_entity_poly.type
_entity_poly.pdbx_seq_one_letter_code
_entity_poly.pdbx_strand_id
1 'polypeptide(L)'
;MLDQQIRNFLQNTGAKLVLVSYSPTGGGHTARLLNIIHMALETHSLPQHSMVILHIPCIWENTPRPVALKTLSQALIDKGIPVWLAESDKAIYGYLNKETGGSDDASILQRISHFPQRNASATHNAGTSASVSSLRDCLAYKPGMEFTALPVISAKDLMSSISRLFPREVMENRCYVLTDMDPYLQKAAALHGVPGKRRVDQQNHAILLNLTDSELNLLPKYALLAKVLGGTRESVSHIALGGKNTLNSLTQITGELKIYSGTPKAIARAKVAELLMSFALDPLTINEKLKPGAPPFSGVIAGNNLRYGGAATHIIYVYAHKKTSLIAASVWENIKKNEPAFSTALFLFCGPNAVGKYNAMHLAYIADADGITTAGAGTVGEFTYLRKVAGCGSRLLILPIEGHNEQEANADYISGEPGIKAFVVRTLEKEQLSATVSRFVNSASKYKEAPMTMHEFFAAISDSSSYVQQGKDILFSATPDPDFSNIEKIEQLMNQSALLRATRKYLKLVFQGLSATEQTVNHPIVIQMKESNGKNHVFENVKQFNYALNSNAELGRIIEMPAGEDIGQMPLLQEVKRHFSCLVHSGRADAPLGNKLKEQFGEFMVTGF
;
A
#
# COMPACT_ATOMS: atom_id res chain seq x y z
N MET A 1 7.63 15.25 -32.43
CA MET A 1 8.57 15.15 -31.30
C MET A 1 8.83 13.68 -30.90
N LEU A 2 7.80 12.88 -30.61
CA LEU A 2 7.94 11.45 -30.26
C LEU A 2 8.74 10.65 -31.30
N ASP A 3 8.44 10.77 -32.59
CA ASP A 3 9.14 10.01 -33.63
C ASP A 3 10.66 10.29 -33.67
N GLN A 4 11.07 11.52 -33.37
CA GLN A 4 12.49 11.84 -33.27
C GLN A 4 13.13 11.20 -32.05
N GLN A 5 12.43 11.19 -30.91
CA GLN A 5 12.91 10.53 -29.69
C GLN A 5 13.02 9.02 -29.88
N ILE A 6 12.03 8.40 -30.56
CA ILE A 6 12.08 6.98 -30.92
C ILE A 6 13.27 6.72 -31.85
N ARG A 7 13.51 7.55 -32.87
CA ARG A 7 14.68 7.41 -33.74
C ARG A 7 15.99 7.48 -32.96
N ASN A 8 16.15 8.47 -32.09
CA ASN A 8 17.34 8.63 -31.25
C ASN A 8 17.53 7.41 -30.33
N PHE A 9 16.43 6.90 -29.74
CA PHE A 9 16.43 5.70 -28.91
C PHE A 9 16.88 4.47 -29.70
N LEU A 10 16.35 4.26 -30.90
CA LEU A 10 16.66 3.10 -31.73
C LEU A 10 18.12 3.11 -32.21
N GLN A 11 18.68 4.29 -32.49
CA GLN A 11 20.09 4.45 -32.88
C GLN A 11 21.06 4.12 -31.74
N ASN A 12 20.66 4.29 -30.48
CA ASN A 12 21.49 3.96 -29.33
C ASN A 12 21.15 2.57 -28.79
N THR A 13 21.96 1.56 -29.10
CA THR A 13 21.74 0.17 -28.69
C THR A 13 21.76 -0.05 -27.17
N GLY A 14 22.39 0.86 -26.41
CA GLY A 14 22.42 0.82 -24.94
C GLY A 14 21.22 1.49 -24.25
N ALA A 15 20.41 2.27 -24.98
CA ALA A 15 19.28 2.99 -24.39
C ALA A 15 18.16 2.06 -23.92
N LYS A 16 17.52 2.38 -22.78
CA LYS A 16 16.50 1.53 -22.14
C LYS A 16 15.12 2.20 -22.20
N LEU A 17 14.08 1.43 -22.49
CA LEU A 17 12.69 1.85 -22.40
C LEU A 17 12.16 1.38 -21.04
N VAL A 18 11.82 2.29 -20.14
CA VAL A 18 11.39 1.95 -18.79
C VAL A 18 9.97 2.43 -18.56
N LEU A 19 9.07 1.50 -18.26
CA LEU A 19 7.70 1.79 -17.84
C LEU A 19 7.61 1.72 -16.32
N VAL A 20 6.95 2.70 -15.73
CA VAL A 20 6.90 2.89 -14.29
C VAL A 20 5.47 3.18 -13.86
N SER A 21 4.95 2.42 -12.90
CA SER A 21 3.62 2.61 -12.30
C SER A 21 3.67 2.39 -10.79
N TYR A 22 2.86 3.10 -10.01
CA TYR A 22 2.99 3.11 -8.54
C TYR A 22 1.64 3.19 -7.81
N SER A 23 1.59 2.82 -6.52
CA SER A 23 0.34 2.84 -5.74
C SER A 23 -0.27 4.25 -5.57
N PRO A 24 -1.62 4.41 -5.64
CA PRO A 24 -2.25 5.73 -5.55
C PRO A 24 -2.10 6.35 -4.16
N THR A 25 -1.77 5.54 -3.16
CA THR A 25 -1.64 5.94 -1.75
C THR A 25 -0.41 6.80 -1.49
N GLY A 26 0.57 6.83 -2.43
CA GLY A 26 1.73 7.71 -2.36
C GLY A 26 2.65 7.47 -1.15
N GLY A 27 2.54 6.29 -0.52
CA GLY A 27 3.29 5.94 0.69
C GLY A 27 4.76 5.57 0.45
N GLY A 28 5.38 4.92 1.45
CA GLY A 28 6.80 4.54 1.42
C GLY A 28 7.20 3.64 0.25
N HIS A 29 6.30 2.79 -0.26
CA HIS A 29 6.54 1.96 -1.45
C HIS A 29 6.68 2.81 -2.71
N THR A 30 5.77 3.76 -2.93
CA THR A 30 5.83 4.71 -4.05
C THR A 30 7.13 5.53 -4.03
N ALA A 31 7.54 6.05 -2.87
CA ALA A 31 8.81 6.78 -2.77
C ALA A 31 10.01 5.89 -3.13
N ARG A 32 10.01 4.63 -2.68
CA ARG A 32 11.05 3.66 -2.99
C ARG A 32 11.10 3.32 -4.48
N LEU A 33 9.96 3.11 -5.11
CA LEU A 33 9.84 2.86 -6.55
C LEU A 33 10.51 3.97 -7.36
N LEU A 34 10.20 5.23 -7.03
CA LEU A 34 10.79 6.39 -7.69
C LEU A 34 12.29 6.51 -7.41
N ASN A 35 12.73 6.18 -6.20
CA ASN A 35 14.15 6.14 -5.84
C ASN A 35 14.93 5.07 -6.61
N ILE A 36 14.32 3.95 -7.02
CA ILE A 36 14.98 2.94 -7.86
C ILE A 36 15.36 3.55 -9.20
N ILE A 37 14.46 4.32 -9.81
CA ILE A 37 14.74 5.00 -11.09
C ILE A 37 15.77 6.11 -10.91
N HIS A 38 15.68 6.87 -9.81
CA HIS A 38 16.68 7.89 -9.49
C HIS A 38 18.09 7.28 -9.33
N MET A 39 18.20 6.20 -8.56
CA MET A 39 19.47 5.49 -8.38
C MET A 39 19.97 4.89 -9.69
N ALA A 40 19.09 4.37 -10.55
CA ALA A 40 19.47 3.88 -11.86
C ALA A 40 20.04 5.00 -12.75
N LEU A 41 19.51 6.22 -12.63
CA LEU A 41 20.04 7.41 -13.30
C LEU A 41 21.44 7.80 -12.78
N GLU A 42 21.61 7.86 -11.46
CA GLU A 42 22.88 8.22 -10.80
C GLU A 42 23.99 7.21 -11.07
N THR A 43 23.66 5.91 -11.10
CA THR A 43 24.61 4.83 -11.35
C THR A 43 24.79 4.50 -12.83
N HIS A 44 24.24 5.32 -13.73
CA HIS A 44 24.28 5.13 -15.19
C HIS A 44 23.69 3.80 -15.69
N SER A 45 22.93 3.10 -14.84
CA SER A 45 22.14 1.93 -15.25
C SER A 45 21.00 2.35 -16.19
N LEU A 46 20.58 3.62 -16.17
CA LEU A 46 19.68 4.25 -17.12
C LEU A 46 20.46 5.30 -17.94
N PRO A 47 21.01 4.93 -19.12
CA PRO A 47 21.88 5.82 -19.88
C PRO A 47 21.11 6.93 -20.62
N GLN A 48 21.84 7.95 -21.10
CA GLN A 48 21.28 8.99 -21.96
C GLN A 48 20.58 8.40 -23.20
N HIS A 49 19.57 9.09 -23.72
CA HIS A 49 18.70 8.64 -24.82
C HIS A 49 17.79 7.44 -24.50
N SER A 50 17.81 6.94 -23.26
CA SER A 50 16.74 6.11 -22.72
C SER A 50 15.40 6.86 -22.75
N MET A 51 14.30 6.16 -22.55
CA MET A 51 12.96 6.75 -22.46
C MET A 51 12.24 6.20 -21.25
N VAL A 52 11.58 7.08 -20.49
CA VAL A 52 10.77 6.70 -19.33
C VAL A 52 9.30 7.01 -19.61
N ILE A 53 8.43 6.05 -19.32
CA ILE A 53 6.98 6.22 -19.41
C ILE A 53 6.42 6.06 -18.00
N LEU A 54 5.83 7.12 -17.46
CA LEU A 54 5.12 7.11 -16.19
C LEU A 54 3.64 6.84 -16.46
N HIS A 55 3.18 5.64 -16.12
CA HIS A 55 1.78 5.23 -16.14
C HIS A 55 1.21 5.46 -14.74
N ILE A 56 0.63 6.63 -14.54
CA ILE A 56 0.33 7.18 -13.22
C ILE A 56 -1.06 6.73 -12.77
N PRO A 57 -1.27 6.26 -11.52
CA PRO A 57 -2.60 5.98 -11.01
C PRO A 57 -3.54 7.18 -11.11
N CYS A 58 -4.85 6.90 -11.24
CA CYS A 58 -5.89 7.91 -11.07
C CYS A 58 -5.76 8.63 -9.72
N ILE A 59 -6.08 9.92 -9.69
CA ILE A 59 -6.05 10.73 -8.45
C ILE A 59 -6.94 10.08 -7.38
N TRP A 60 -6.37 9.86 -6.20
CA TRP A 60 -7.02 9.16 -5.11
C TRP A 60 -7.65 10.14 -4.12
N GLU A 61 -8.99 10.29 -4.12
CA GLU A 61 -9.74 11.03 -3.09
C GLU A 61 -9.20 12.43 -2.79
N ASN A 62 -8.79 13.16 -3.83
CA ASN A 62 -8.14 14.47 -3.74
C ASN A 62 -6.76 14.48 -3.07
N THR A 63 -6.15 13.31 -2.88
CA THR A 63 -4.74 13.18 -2.48
C THR A 63 -3.85 13.73 -3.59
N PRO A 64 -2.99 14.72 -3.30
CA PRO A 64 -2.04 15.23 -4.27
C PRO A 64 -1.11 14.12 -4.75
N ARG A 65 -0.69 14.17 -6.01
CA ARG A 65 0.33 13.27 -6.52
C ARG A 65 1.68 13.54 -5.82
N PRO A 66 2.53 12.51 -5.62
CA PRO A 66 3.82 12.68 -4.97
C PRO A 66 4.71 13.75 -5.62
N VAL A 67 5.25 14.67 -4.83
CA VAL A 67 6.20 15.70 -5.29
C VAL A 67 7.44 15.07 -5.94
N ALA A 68 7.86 13.89 -5.46
CA ALA A 68 8.98 13.13 -6.00
C ALA A 68 8.84 12.81 -7.51
N LEU A 69 7.62 12.74 -8.06
CA LEU A 69 7.42 12.55 -9.51
C LEU A 69 7.93 13.71 -10.33
N LYS A 70 7.69 14.95 -9.85
CA LYS A 70 8.18 16.17 -10.50
C LYS A 70 9.70 16.23 -10.43
N THR A 71 10.27 15.95 -9.26
CA THR A 71 11.72 15.91 -9.05
C THR A 71 12.39 14.87 -9.95
N LEU A 72 11.86 13.65 -10.00
CA LEU A 72 12.40 12.58 -10.86
C LEU A 72 12.27 12.93 -12.34
N SER A 73 11.12 13.45 -12.77
CA SER A 73 10.89 13.79 -14.17
C SER A 73 11.84 14.90 -14.64
N GLN A 74 12.10 15.89 -13.79
CA GLN A 74 13.09 16.93 -14.07
C GLN A 74 14.50 16.35 -14.19
N ALA A 75 14.93 15.53 -13.21
CA ALA A 75 16.25 14.91 -13.22
C ALA A 75 16.50 14.05 -14.49
N LEU A 76 15.47 13.32 -14.95
CA LEU A 76 15.53 12.54 -16.19
C LEU A 76 15.71 13.45 -17.42
N ILE A 77 14.92 14.52 -17.54
CA ILE A 77 15.02 15.48 -18.65
C ILE A 77 16.39 16.18 -18.67
N ASP A 78 16.92 16.56 -17.51
CA ASP A 78 18.24 17.21 -17.38
C ASP A 78 19.38 16.29 -17.85
N LYS A 79 19.17 14.96 -17.81
CA LYS A 79 20.07 13.94 -18.35
C LYS A 79 19.75 13.53 -19.79
N GLY A 80 18.85 14.25 -20.46
CA GLY A 80 18.47 13.98 -21.85
C GLY A 80 17.61 12.73 -22.04
N ILE A 81 16.89 12.30 -21.00
CA ILE A 81 15.98 11.15 -21.03
C ILE A 81 14.53 11.68 -21.10
N PRO A 82 13.84 11.56 -22.25
CA PRO A 82 12.44 11.96 -22.35
C PRO A 82 11.53 11.17 -21.41
N VAL A 83 10.58 11.88 -20.82
CA VAL A 83 9.55 11.33 -19.92
C VAL A 83 8.17 11.51 -20.55
N TRP A 84 7.43 10.41 -20.69
CA TRP A 84 6.06 10.38 -21.20
C TRP A 84 5.08 10.03 -20.09
N LEU A 85 3.94 10.72 -20.07
CA LEU A 85 2.98 10.72 -18.98
C LEU A 85 1.60 10.30 -19.49
N ALA A 86 0.99 9.37 -18.79
CA ALA A 86 -0.42 9.03 -18.94
C ALA A 86 -1.00 8.59 -17.61
N GLU A 87 -2.31 8.73 -17.44
CA GLU A 87 -3.04 8.17 -16.31
C GLU A 87 -3.54 6.75 -16.62
N SER A 88 -3.50 5.86 -15.63
CA SER A 88 -4.06 4.52 -15.72
C SER A 88 -5.56 4.53 -15.55
N ASP A 89 -6.25 3.82 -16.45
CA ASP A 89 -7.69 3.57 -16.38
C ASP A 89 -8.08 2.66 -15.19
N LYS A 90 -7.09 1.96 -14.64
CA LYS A 90 -7.22 1.02 -13.54
C LYS A 90 -6.55 1.53 -12.30
N ALA A 91 -7.38 1.84 -11.30
CA ALA A 91 -6.90 2.16 -9.97
C ALA A 91 -5.99 1.03 -9.46
N ILE A 92 -4.84 1.43 -8.97
CA ILE A 92 -3.83 0.55 -8.37
C ILE A 92 -4.27 0.22 -6.94
N TYR A 93 -4.02 -1.01 -6.52
CA TYR A 93 -4.67 -1.61 -5.36
C TYR A 93 -4.05 -1.15 -4.05
N GLY A 94 -4.91 -0.80 -3.09
CA GLY A 94 -4.51 -0.60 -1.71
C GLY A 94 -5.34 0.46 -0.96
N TYR A 95 -6.42 0.05 -0.28
CA TYR A 95 -7.11 0.87 0.73
C TYR A 95 -7.17 0.25 2.14
N LEU A 96 -6.78 1.05 3.13
CA LEU A 96 -7.17 0.81 4.52
C LEU A 96 -8.39 1.69 4.79
N ASN A 97 -9.36 1.16 5.51
CA ASN A 97 -10.56 1.92 5.84
C ASN A 97 -10.13 3.22 6.54
N LYS A 98 -10.74 4.37 6.26
CA LYS A 98 -10.27 5.64 6.87
C LYS A 98 -10.60 5.76 8.35
N GLU A 99 -11.74 5.23 8.75
CA GLU A 99 -12.23 5.26 10.13
C GLU A 99 -11.58 4.16 10.95
N THR A 100 -11.34 3.04 10.27
CA THR A 100 -10.94 1.77 10.84
C THR A 100 -9.42 1.54 10.64
N GLY A 101 -8.85 1.85 9.50
CA GLY A 101 -7.48 1.48 9.15
C GLY A 101 -7.29 -0.03 8.99
N GLY A 102 -8.39 -0.82 8.97
CA GLY A 102 -8.37 -2.24 8.60
C GLY A 102 -8.31 -2.43 7.08
N SER A 103 -7.93 -3.63 6.64
CA SER A 103 -7.95 -4.04 5.23
C SER A 103 -9.37 -4.31 4.69
N ASP A 104 -10.38 -4.09 5.55
CA ASP A 104 -11.80 -4.33 5.37
C ASP A 104 -12.55 -3.15 4.74
N ASP A 105 -11.86 -2.22 4.08
CA ASP A 105 -12.53 -1.07 3.47
C ASP A 105 -13.41 -1.48 2.30
N ALA A 106 -14.72 -1.52 2.53
CA ALA A 106 -15.71 -1.80 1.51
C ALA A 106 -15.63 -0.87 0.27
N SER A 107 -15.01 0.30 0.39
CA SER A 107 -14.78 1.22 -0.74
C SER A 107 -13.90 0.58 -1.83
N ILE A 108 -12.98 -0.32 -1.47
CA ILE A 108 -12.16 -1.07 -2.45
C ILE A 108 -13.04 -1.95 -3.32
N LEU A 109 -13.96 -2.66 -2.67
CA LEU A 109 -14.87 -3.60 -3.31
C LEU A 109 -15.81 -2.86 -4.24
N GLN A 110 -16.31 -1.70 -3.78
CA GLN A 110 -17.09 -0.79 -4.62
C GLN A 110 -16.26 -0.40 -5.85
N ARG A 111 -15.08 0.19 -5.71
CA ARG A 111 -14.30 0.66 -6.87
C ARG A 111 -13.91 -0.45 -7.86
N ILE A 112 -13.61 -1.64 -7.36
CA ILE A 112 -13.30 -2.80 -8.22
C ILE A 112 -14.56 -3.26 -8.95
N SER A 113 -15.66 -3.34 -8.21
CA SER A 113 -16.92 -3.88 -8.73
C SER A 113 -17.63 -2.94 -9.69
N HIS A 114 -17.45 -1.62 -9.53
CA HIS A 114 -18.01 -0.60 -10.41
C HIS A 114 -17.18 -0.36 -11.68
N PHE A 115 -16.06 -1.06 -11.88
CA PHE A 115 -15.36 -0.98 -13.15
C PHE A 115 -16.10 -1.78 -14.25
N PRO A 116 -16.42 -1.21 -15.43
CA PRO A 116 -15.91 0.06 -15.97
C PRO A 116 -16.80 1.31 -15.76
N GLN A 117 -18.00 1.18 -15.17
CA GLN A 117 -18.94 2.29 -14.94
C GLN A 117 -18.33 3.52 -14.24
N ARG A 118 -17.34 3.33 -13.36
CA ARG A 118 -16.66 4.44 -12.67
C ARG A 118 -16.08 5.51 -13.60
N ASN A 119 -15.64 5.13 -14.81
CA ASN A 119 -15.07 6.06 -15.79
C ASN A 119 -16.16 6.79 -16.60
N ALA A 120 -17.38 6.25 -16.65
CA ALA A 120 -18.52 6.87 -17.32
C ALA A 120 -19.13 8.02 -16.51
N SER A 121 -19.04 7.94 -15.17
CA SER A 121 -19.57 8.94 -14.24
C SER A 121 -18.56 10.02 -13.82
N ALA A 122 -17.30 9.92 -14.30
CA ALA A 122 -16.22 10.87 -13.98
C ALA A 122 -16.35 12.21 -14.73
N THR A 123 -17.57 12.76 -14.78
CA THR A 123 -17.87 14.14 -15.16
C THR A 123 -17.54 15.15 -14.04
N HIS A 124 -17.03 14.70 -12.90
CA HIS A 124 -16.60 15.56 -11.78
C HIS A 124 -15.10 15.88 -11.84
N ASN A 125 -14.74 16.68 -12.84
CA ASN A 125 -13.78 17.79 -12.78
C ASN A 125 -13.65 18.34 -14.20
N ALA A 126 -13.90 19.63 -14.38
CA ALA A 126 -13.96 20.33 -15.67
C ALA A 126 -12.57 20.50 -16.35
N GLY A 127 -11.84 19.40 -16.50
CA GLY A 127 -10.61 19.25 -17.27
C GLY A 127 -10.58 17.84 -17.84
N THR A 128 -11.06 17.69 -19.07
CA THR A 128 -11.25 16.44 -19.81
C THR A 128 -9.96 15.66 -19.99
N SER A 129 -9.66 14.71 -19.10
CA SER A 129 -8.69 13.66 -19.39
C SER A 129 -9.27 12.74 -20.47
N ALA A 130 -8.95 13.01 -21.74
CA ALA A 130 -9.41 12.20 -22.86
C ALA A 130 -8.90 10.76 -22.70
N SER A 131 -9.79 9.77 -22.86
CA SER A 131 -9.38 8.38 -23.01
C SER A 131 -8.67 8.23 -24.36
N VAL A 132 -7.45 7.72 -24.33
CA VAL A 132 -6.59 7.54 -25.50
C VAL A 132 -6.19 6.08 -25.64
N SER A 133 -5.80 5.69 -26.86
CA SER A 133 -5.42 4.29 -27.18
C SER A 133 -4.00 4.17 -27.74
N SER A 134 -3.22 5.26 -27.72
CA SER A 134 -1.91 5.35 -28.33
C SER A 134 -0.96 6.18 -27.49
N LEU A 135 0.31 5.77 -27.42
CA LEU A 135 1.40 6.51 -26.79
C LEU A 135 1.59 7.89 -27.45
N ARG A 136 1.23 8.04 -28.73
CA ARG A 136 1.31 9.32 -29.46
C ARG A 136 0.41 10.39 -28.86
N ASP A 137 -0.67 9.98 -28.19
CA ASP A 137 -1.66 10.86 -27.60
C ASP A 137 -1.38 11.11 -26.10
N CYS A 138 -0.31 10.50 -25.56
CA CYS A 138 0.18 10.78 -24.22
C CYS A 138 0.96 12.11 -24.18
N LEU A 139 1.21 12.63 -22.97
CA LEU A 139 1.91 13.90 -22.79
C LEU A 139 3.41 13.68 -22.57
N ALA A 140 4.26 14.42 -23.29
CA ALA A 140 5.66 14.53 -22.93
C ALA A 140 5.82 15.55 -21.79
N TYR A 141 6.52 15.16 -20.71
CA TYR A 141 6.80 16.07 -19.61
C TYR A 141 7.64 17.27 -20.08
N LYS A 142 7.31 18.44 -19.54
CA LYS A 142 8.09 19.67 -19.71
C LYS A 142 8.38 20.27 -18.33
N PRO A 143 9.53 20.91 -18.13
CA PRO A 143 9.83 21.61 -16.87
C PRO A 143 8.67 22.52 -16.45
N GLY A 144 8.25 22.40 -15.19
CA GLY A 144 7.13 23.17 -14.64
C GLY A 144 5.73 22.61 -14.91
N MET A 145 5.59 21.52 -15.67
CA MET A 145 4.30 20.86 -15.89
C MET A 145 3.77 20.25 -14.58
N GLU A 146 2.47 20.46 -14.34
CA GLU A 146 1.73 19.82 -13.24
C GLU A 146 1.11 18.51 -13.69
N PHE A 147 0.95 17.57 -12.76
CA PHE A 147 0.43 16.23 -13.03
C PHE A 147 -1.09 16.14 -12.80
N THR A 148 -1.85 17.21 -13.03
CA THR A 148 -3.26 17.28 -12.62
C THR A 148 -4.25 16.74 -13.65
N ALA A 149 -3.98 16.89 -14.94
CA ALA A 149 -4.82 16.40 -16.03
C ALA A 149 -3.95 15.65 -17.06
N LEU A 150 -4.02 14.32 -17.04
CA LEU A 150 -3.28 13.46 -17.96
C LEU A 150 -4.25 12.65 -18.83
N PRO A 151 -3.92 12.38 -20.11
CA PRO A 151 -4.67 11.42 -20.92
C PRO A 151 -4.75 10.06 -20.23
N VAL A 152 -5.94 9.45 -20.26
CA VAL A 152 -6.16 8.13 -19.63
C VAL A 152 -5.91 7.05 -20.68
N ILE A 153 -5.02 6.10 -20.38
CA ILE A 153 -4.72 4.96 -21.25
C ILE A 153 -4.75 3.66 -20.45
N SER A 154 -5.35 2.61 -21.01
CA SER A 154 -5.27 1.28 -20.40
C SER A 154 -3.86 0.70 -20.55
N ALA A 155 -3.41 -0.11 -19.58
CA ALA A 155 -2.14 -0.82 -19.70
C ALA A 155 -2.04 -1.67 -20.99
N LYS A 156 -3.17 -2.23 -21.43
CA LYS A 156 -3.26 -3.00 -22.68
C LYS A 156 -3.00 -2.12 -23.90
N ASP A 157 -3.66 -0.97 -23.99
CA ASP A 157 -3.53 -0.07 -25.13
C ASP A 157 -2.15 0.61 -25.14
N LEU A 158 -1.61 0.95 -23.96
CA LEU A 158 -0.25 1.45 -23.81
C LEU A 158 0.78 0.46 -24.36
N MET A 159 0.75 -0.80 -23.91
CA MET A 159 1.70 -1.82 -24.37
C MET A 159 1.49 -2.21 -25.84
N SER A 160 0.25 -2.23 -26.32
CA SER A 160 -0.08 -2.43 -27.74
C SER A 160 0.45 -1.27 -28.61
N SER A 161 0.36 -0.04 -28.12
CA SER A 161 0.96 1.11 -28.81
C SER A 161 2.48 1.04 -28.81
N ILE A 162 3.10 0.67 -27.70
CA ILE A 162 4.56 0.55 -27.58
C ILE A 162 5.09 -0.54 -28.51
N SER A 163 4.51 -1.73 -28.50
CA SER A 163 4.93 -2.85 -29.36
C SER A 163 4.76 -2.58 -30.86
N ARG A 164 3.87 -1.65 -31.26
CA ARG A 164 3.77 -1.15 -32.64
C ARG A 164 4.85 -0.13 -33.00
N LEU A 165 5.35 0.62 -32.03
CA LEU A 165 6.32 1.70 -32.22
C LEU A 165 7.77 1.22 -32.09
N PHE A 166 8.01 0.17 -31.30
CA PHE A 166 9.33 -0.37 -31.04
C PHE A 166 9.45 -1.79 -31.59
N PRO A 167 10.58 -2.15 -32.25
CA PRO A 167 10.80 -3.50 -32.73
C PRO A 167 10.75 -4.55 -31.62
N ARG A 168 10.42 -5.79 -31.99
CA ARG A 168 10.38 -6.93 -31.06
C ARG A 168 11.66 -7.09 -30.23
N GLU A 169 12.83 -6.87 -30.84
CA GLU A 169 14.12 -6.93 -30.15
C GLU A 169 14.21 -5.91 -29.00
N VAL A 170 13.66 -4.70 -29.17
CA VAL A 170 13.60 -3.71 -28.08
C VAL A 170 12.72 -4.23 -26.96
N MET A 171 11.57 -4.81 -27.27
CA MET A 171 10.65 -5.38 -26.27
C MET A 171 11.32 -6.49 -25.45
N GLU A 172 12.06 -7.38 -26.11
CA GLU A 172 12.72 -8.52 -25.46
C GLU A 172 13.99 -8.12 -24.69
N ASN A 173 14.76 -7.14 -25.20
CA ASN A 173 16.13 -6.88 -24.74
C ASN A 173 16.34 -5.51 -24.08
N ARG A 174 15.43 -4.56 -24.24
CA ARG A 174 15.65 -3.16 -23.84
C ARG A 174 14.44 -2.51 -23.16
N CYS A 175 13.30 -3.22 -23.08
CA CYS A 175 12.10 -2.78 -22.37
C CYS A 175 12.10 -3.33 -20.94
N TYR A 176 11.82 -2.47 -19.98
CA TYR A 176 11.83 -2.74 -18.55
C TYR A 176 10.54 -2.21 -17.93
N VAL A 177 10.00 -2.92 -16.95
CA VAL A 177 8.76 -2.53 -16.26
C VAL A 177 8.98 -2.59 -14.77
N LEU A 178 8.74 -1.49 -14.07
CA LEU A 178 8.81 -1.39 -12.62
C LEU A 178 7.46 -0.95 -12.08
N THR A 179 6.88 -1.75 -11.21
CA THR A 179 5.56 -1.46 -10.62
C THR A 179 5.56 -1.58 -9.10
N ASP A 180 4.72 -0.76 -8.46
CA ASP A 180 4.30 -0.93 -7.07
C ASP A 180 2.81 -1.27 -7.11
N MET A 181 2.52 -2.57 -7.11
CA MET A 181 1.17 -3.15 -7.13
C MET A 181 0.35 -2.91 -8.40
N ASP A 182 0.98 -2.82 -9.58
CA ASP A 182 0.28 -2.69 -10.87
C ASP A 182 0.35 -3.97 -11.73
N PRO A 183 -0.48 -4.98 -11.41
CA PRO A 183 -0.52 -6.24 -12.14
C PRO A 183 -1.06 -6.08 -13.56
N TYR A 184 -1.77 -4.99 -13.87
CA TYR A 184 -2.29 -4.77 -15.23
C TYR A 184 -1.16 -4.40 -16.18
N LEU A 185 -0.28 -3.49 -15.76
CA LEU A 185 0.90 -3.14 -16.53
C LEU A 185 1.85 -4.33 -16.66
N GLN A 186 2.05 -5.11 -15.59
CA GLN A 186 2.87 -6.32 -15.63
C GLN A 186 2.34 -7.36 -16.63
N LYS A 187 1.04 -7.69 -16.55
CA LYS A 187 0.37 -8.64 -17.46
C LYS A 187 0.39 -8.14 -18.90
N ALA A 188 0.11 -6.85 -19.12
CA ALA A 188 0.14 -6.27 -20.45
C ALA A 188 1.55 -6.31 -21.06
N ALA A 189 2.58 -6.07 -20.25
CA ALA A 189 3.96 -6.13 -20.70
C ALA A 189 4.40 -7.56 -21.07
N ALA A 190 4.04 -8.54 -20.24
CA ALA A 190 4.29 -9.95 -20.53
C ALA A 190 3.66 -10.37 -21.87
N LEU A 191 2.40 -10.00 -22.12
CA LEU A 191 1.67 -10.30 -23.36
C LEU A 191 2.31 -9.69 -24.61
N HIS A 192 3.06 -8.60 -24.47
CA HIS A 192 3.74 -7.92 -25.57
C HIS A 192 5.25 -8.22 -25.61
N GLY A 193 5.68 -9.33 -25.00
CA GLY A 193 7.03 -9.89 -25.18
C GLY A 193 8.11 -9.35 -24.25
N VAL A 194 7.74 -8.60 -23.20
CA VAL A 194 8.72 -8.17 -22.19
C VAL A 194 8.99 -9.33 -21.22
N PRO A 195 10.23 -9.86 -21.14
CA PRO A 195 10.53 -11.03 -20.35
C PRO A 195 10.47 -10.75 -18.85
N GLY A 196 10.15 -11.78 -18.06
CA GLY A 196 10.03 -11.73 -16.60
C GLY A 196 11.21 -11.05 -15.89
N LYS A 197 12.44 -11.40 -16.28
CA LYS A 197 13.69 -10.82 -15.75
C LYS A 197 13.89 -9.30 -15.97
N ARG A 198 12.99 -8.64 -16.70
CA ARG A 198 13.00 -7.19 -16.94
C ARG A 198 11.75 -6.51 -16.37
N ARG A 199 10.96 -7.27 -15.62
CA ARG A 199 9.68 -6.87 -15.07
C ARG A 199 9.77 -7.10 -13.57
N VAL A 200 9.74 -6.02 -12.80
CA VAL A 200 9.87 -6.06 -11.35
C VAL A 200 8.63 -5.44 -10.74
N ASP A 201 7.96 -6.18 -9.86
CA ASP A 201 6.93 -5.65 -8.99
C ASP A 201 7.44 -5.60 -7.53
N GLN A 202 7.11 -4.53 -6.81
CA GLN A 202 7.50 -4.35 -5.41
C GLN A 202 6.52 -5.00 -4.40
N GLN A 203 5.59 -5.84 -4.86
CA GLN A 203 4.55 -6.49 -4.06
C GLN A 203 5.07 -7.34 -2.89
N ASN A 204 4.29 -7.35 -1.80
CA ASN A 204 4.44 -8.26 -0.63
C ASN A 204 3.58 -9.53 -0.72
N HIS A 205 2.95 -9.81 -1.88
CA HIS A 205 1.93 -10.86 -1.99
C HIS A 205 2.45 -12.28 -1.67
N ALA A 206 3.76 -12.52 -1.73
CA ALA A 206 4.35 -13.81 -1.37
C ALA A 206 3.99 -14.24 0.07
N ILE A 207 3.81 -13.26 0.97
CA ILE A 207 3.39 -13.50 2.36
C ILE A 207 1.89 -13.83 2.44
N LEU A 208 1.10 -13.42 1.45
CA LEU A 208 -0.34 -13.62 1.42
C LEU A 208 -0.76 -15.02 0.95
N LEU A 209 0.13 -15.75 0.28
CA LEU A 209 -0.16 -17.07 -0.28
C LEU A 209 0.14 -18.18 0.73
N ASN A 210 -0.79 -19.11 0.89
CA ASN A 210 -0.52 -20.35 1.61
C ASN A 210 0.28 -21.29 0.71
N LEU A 211 1.58 -21.40 0.96
CA LEU A 211 2.48 -22.25 0.18
C LEU A 211 2.36 -23.74 0.52
N THR A 212 1.78 -24.07 1.68
CA THR A 212 1.66 -25.45 2.17
C THR A 212 0.36 -26.13 1.74
N ASP A 213 -0.72 -25.36 1.60
CA ASP A 213 -2.04 -25.82 1.19
C ASP A 213 -2.61 -24.86 0.16
N SER A 214 -2.51 -25.25 -1.12
CA SER A 214 -2.95 -24.44 -2.24
C SER A 214 -4.47 -24.26 -2.30
N GLU A 215 -5.26 -25.18 -1.73
CA GLU A 215 -6.73 -25.13 -1.77
C GLU A 215 -7.25 -23.96 -0.94
N LEU A 216 -6.56 -23.59 0.15
CA LEU A 216 -6.91 -22.42 0.95
C LEU A 216 -6.83 -21.12 0.14
N ASN A 217 -5.94 -21.04 -0.86
CA ASN A 217 -5.85 -19.87 -1.75
C ASN A 217 -7.00 -19.79 -2.77
N LEU A 218 -7.78 -20.87 -2.94
CA LEU A 218 -8.89 -20.92 -3.89
C LEU A 218 -10.24 -20.56 -3.27
N LEU A 219 -10.28 -20.23 -1.98
CA LEU A 219 -11.50 -19.82 -1.27
C LEU A 219 -12.05 -18.49 -1.84
N PRO A 220 -13.39 -18.30 -1.89
CA PRO A 220 -14.05 -17.11 -2.42
C PRO A 220 -13.53 -15.78 -1.86
N LYS A 221 -13.09 -15.75 -0.59
CA LYS A 221 -12.50 -14.56 0.05
C LYS A 221 -11.25 -14.03 -0.68
N TYR A 222 -10.51 -14.88 -1.39
CA TYR A 222 -9.31 -14.50 -2.16
C TYR A 222 -9.60 -14.10 -3.61
N ALA A 223 -10.87 -14.00 -4.01
CA ALA A 223 -11.22 -13.73 -5.40
C ALA A 223 -10.65 -12.39 -5.91
N LEU A 224 -10.53 -11.40 -5.04
CA LEU A 224 -9.91 -10.11 -5.39
C LEU A 224 -8.40 -10.17 -5.36
N LEU A 225 -7.80 -10.80 -4.32
CA LEU A 225 -6.37 -11.09 -4.30
C LEU A 225 -5.91 -11.72 -5.63
N ALA A 226 -6.60 -12.77 -6.09
CA ALA A 226 -6.30 -13.42 -7.37
C ALA A 226 -6.29 -12.50 -8.60
N LYS A 227 -7.03 -11.38 -8.57
CA LYS A 227 -7.00 -10.38 -9.66
C LYS A 227 -5.71 -9.57 -9.63
N VAL A 228 -5.21 -9.29 -8.43
CA VAL A 228 -4.13 -8.33 -8.17
C VAL A 228 -2.75 -8.97 -8.06
N LEU A 229 -2.70 -10.30 -7.92
CA LEU A 229 -1.49 -11.10 -8.03
C LEU A 229 -0.85 -11.01 -9.41
N GLY A 230 0.48 -11.00 -9.41
CA GLY A 230 1.31 -10.78 -10.58
C GLY A 230 1.25 -11.97 -11.54
N GLY A 231 1.53 -13.18 -11.05
CA GLY A 231 1.35 -14.47 -11.73
C GLY A 231 2.05 -14.65 -13.08
N THR A 232 2.78 -13.63 -13.58
CA THR A 232 3.29 -13.61 -14.95
C THR A 232 4.79 -13.69 -15.03
N ARG A 233 5.49 -14.26 -14.05
CA ARG A 233 6.97 -14.44 -14.03
C ARG A 233 7.78 -13.16 -13.87
N GLU A 234 7.15 -12.04 -13.53
CA GLU A 234 7.87 -10.87 -13.03
C GLU A 234 8.67 -11.23 -11.78
N SER A 235 9.83 -10.61 -11.64
CA SER A 235 10.62 -10.67 -10.41
C SER A 235 9.92 -9.85 -9.32
N VAL A 236 10.09 -10.26 -8.06
CA VAL A 236 9.51 -9.56 -6.91
C VAL A 236 10.63 -8.94 -6.08
N SER A 237 10.58 -7.62 -5.90
CA SER A 237 11.51 -6.90 -5.02
C SER A 237 10.94 -6.79 -3.61
N HIS A 238 10.97 -7.90 -2.86
CA HIS A 238 10.40 -8.00 -1.51
C HIS A 238 11.24 -7.31 -0.42
N ILE A 239 10.58 -6.79 0.62
CA ILE A 239 11.20 -6.24 1.83
C ILE A 239 11.42 -7.36 2.85
N ALA A 240 12.65 -7.84 3.02
CA ALA A 240 12.93 -8.74 4.14
C ALA A 240 12.76 -7.99 5.49
N LEU A 241 12.24 -8.67 6.51
CA LEU A 241 12.07 -8.07 7.84
C LEU A 241 13.43 -7.87 8.51
N GLY A 242 13.99 -6.67 8.34
CA GLY A 242 15.29 -6.28 8.89
C GLY A 242 16.51 -6.69 8.08
N GLY A 243 16.35 -7.02 6.79
CA GLY A 243 17.44 -7.52 5.95
C GLY A 243 18.33 -6.46 5.30
N LYS A 244 17.78 -5.29 4.97
CA LYS A 244 18.50 -4.21 4.25
C LYS A 244 18.10 -2.82 4.73
N ASN A 245 18.92 -1.84 4.36
CA ASN A 245 18.71 -0.44 4.66
C ASN A 245 17.53 0.17 3.87
N THR A 246 16.63 0.90 4.54
CA THR A 246 15.62 1.80 3.94
C THR A 246 15.81 3.27 4.38
N LEU A 247 16.83 3.54 5.18
CA LEU A 247 16.91 4.65 6.11
C LEU A 247 17.87 5.77 5.66
N ASN A 248 18.29 5.77 4.39
CA ASN A 248 19.25 6.75 3.85
C ASN A 248 18.83 8.22 4.10
N SER A 249 17.52 8.50 4.11
CA SER A 249 16.98 9.85 4.36
C SER A 249 17.19 10.36 5.79
N LEU A 250 17.59 9.51 6.74
CA LEU A 250 17.88 9.95 8.11
C LEU A 250 19.15 10.80 8.21
N THR A 251 20.06 10.69 7.24
CA THR A 251 21.28 11.50 7.19
C THR A 251 20.98 13.00 7.18
N GLN A 252 19.95 13.43 6.43
CA GLN A 252 19.51 14.83 6.42
C GLN A 252 19.04 15.30 7.80
N ILE A 253 18.16 14.54 8.45
CA ILE A 253 17.58 14.93 9.74
C ILE A 253 18.66 14.96 10.83
N THR A 254 19.56 13.97 10.86
CA THR A 254 20.67 13.97 11.82
C THR A 254 21.60 15.18 11.63
N GLY A 255 21.85 15.60 10.38
CA GLY A 255 22.57 16.83 10.06
C GLY A 255 21.88 18.08 10.58
N GLU A 256 20.57 18.23 10.35
CA GLU A 256 19.77 19.36 10.88
C GLU A 256 19.82 19.43 12.41
N LEU A 257 19.82 18.28 13.10
CA LEU A 257 19.91 18.19 14.56
C LEU A 257 21.35 18.27 15.11
N LYS A 258 22.35 18.38 14.23
CA LYS A 258 23.78 18.35 14.58
C LYS A 258 24.13 17.11 15.41
N ILE A 259 23.61 15.96 14.99
CA ILE A 259 23.92 14.63 15.52
C ILE A 259 24.86 13.99 14.49
N TYR A 260 26.00 13.48 14.94
CA TYR A 260 27.03 12.91 14.07
C TYR A 260 27.45 11.54 14.59
N SER A 261 28.24 10.80 13.80
CA SER A 261 28.73 9.46 14.14
C SER A 261 29.34 9.37 15.55
N GLY A 262 30.14 10.36 15.97
CA GLY A 262 30.75 10.41 17.30
C GLY A 262 29.84 10.87 18.45
N THR A 263 28.59 11.30 18.17
CA THR A 263 27.67 11.77 19.21
C THR A 263 27.26 10.61 20.12
N PRO A 264 27.34 10.76 21.46
CA PRO A 264 26.81 9.77 22.39
C PRO A 264 25.31 9.53 22.18
N LYS A 265 24.84 8.27 22.23
CA LYS A 265 23.41 7.94 22.01
C LYS A 265 22.49 8.70 22.99
N ALA A 266 22.91 8.86 24.25
CA ALA A 266 22.17 9.61 25.26
C ALA A 266 21.98 11.10 24.87
N ILE A 267 23.00 11.72 24.25
CA ILE A 267 22.92 13.11 23.77
C ILE A 267 22.00 13.20 22.55
N ALA A 268 22.12 12.26 21.60
CA ALA A 268 21.21 12.18 20.45
C ALA A 268 19.75 12.03 20.89
N ARG A 269 19.48 11.11 21.81
CA ARG A 269 18.17 10.90 22.44
C ARG A 269 17.65 12.16 23.12
N ALA A 270 18.47 12.82 23.94
CA ALA A 270 18.08 14.04 24.64
C ALA A 270 17.74 15.18 23.67
N LYS A 271 18.51 15.34 22.58
CA LYS A 271 18.23 16.33 21.53
C LYS A 271 16.89 16.08 20.84
N VAL A 272 16.62 14.83 20.47
CA VAL A 272 15.33 14.48 19.86
C VAL A 272 14.20 14.67 20.88
N ALA A 273 14.37 14.22 22.12
CA ALA A 273 13.38 14.40 23.17
C ALA A 273 13.05 15.89 23.41
N GLU A 274 14.05 16.77 23.39
CA GLU A 274 13.86 18.22 23.52
C GLU A 274 13.05 18.79 22.36
N LEU A 275 13.35 18.34 21.13
CA LEU A 275 12.56 18.70 19.96
C LEU A 275 11.12 18.19 20.10
N LEU A 276 10.91 16.94 20.50
CA LEU A 276 9.57 16.38 20.68
C LEU A 276 8.78 17.10 21.76
N MET A 277 9.43 17.50 22.86
CA MET A 277 8.81 18.32 23.91
C MET A 277 8.29 19.66 23.37
N SER A 278 8.98 20.28 22.41
CA SER A 278 8.49 21.53 21.77
C SER A 278 7.21 21.34 20.94
N PHE A 279 6.87 20.09 20.59
CA PHE A 279 5.62 19.71 19.93
C PHE A 279 4.60 19.04 20.86
N ALA A 280 4.89 18.97 22.17
CA ALA A 280 3.97 18.38 23.13
C ALA A 280 2.65 19.15 23.18
N LEU A 281 1.55 18.43 23.04
CA LEU A 281 0.21 19.01 23.08
C LEU A 281 -0.15 19.38 24.52
N ASP A 282 -0.84 20.50 24.69
CA ASP A 282 -1.39 20.87 25.98
C ASP A 282 -2.58 19.96 26.36
N PRO A 283 -2.92 19.85 27.66
CA PRO A 283 -4.00 18.99 28.13
C PRO A 283 -5.37 19.25 27.48
N LEU A 284 -5.70 20.50 27.11
CA LEU A 284 -6.98 20.80 26.48
C LEU A 284 -7.02 20.23 25.07
N THR A 285 -5.98 20.47 24.28
CA THR A 285 -5.85 19.91 22.93
C THR A 285 -5.87 18.38 22.93
N ILE A 286 -5.22 17.73 23.89
CA ILE A 286 -5.26 16.26 24.03
C ILE A 286 -6.71 15.79 24.24
N ASN A 287 -7.43 16.38 25.19
CA ASN A 287 -8.82 16.00 25.48
C ASN A 287 -9.73 16.24 24.27
N GLU A 288 -9.54 17.31 23.51
CA GLU A 288 -10.29 17.58 22.28
C GLU A 288 -10.05 16.52 21.21
N LYS A 289 -8.79 16.15 20.97
CA LYS A 289 -8.42 15.11 20.01
C LYS A 289 -8.86 13.70 20.42
N LEU A 290 -9.19 13.48 21.69
CA LEU A 290 -9.70 12.22 22.21
C LEU A 290 -11.24 12.14 22.25
N LYS A 291 -11.96 13.20 21.85
CA LYS A 291 -13.42 13.19 21.80
C LYS A 291 -13.93 12.18 20.75
N PRO A 292 -15.12 11.58 20.96
CA PRO A 292 -15.77 10.77 19.93
C PRO A 292 -15.94 11.56 18.63
N GLY A 293 -15.60 10.94 17.50
CA GLY A 293 -15.68 11.55 16.17
C GLY A 293 -14.48 12.43 15.77
N ALA A 294 -13.48 12.60 16.64
CA ALA A 294 -12.23 13.24 16.27
C ALA A 294 -11.43 12.38 15.26
N PRO A 295 -10.62 12.99 14.38
CA PRO A 295 -9.71 12.23 13.51
C PRO A 295 -8.70 11.41 14.33
N PRO A 296 -8.06 10.38 13.74
CA PRO A 296 -7.05 9.59 14.42
C PRO A 296 -6.01 10.45 15.14
N PHE A 297 -5.74 10.11 16.41
CA PHE A 297 -4.86 10.92 17.25
C PHE A 297 -3.46 11.05 16.62
N SER A 298 -2.94 12.27 16.59
CA SER A 298 -1.61 12.59 16.09
C SER A 298 -0.99 13.73 16.90
N GLY A 299 0.30 13.62 17.21
CA GLY A 299 1.03 14.59 18.02
C GLY A 299 1.85 13.95 19.13
N VAL A 300 2.42 14.78 19.99
CA VAL A 300 3.25 14.36 21.11
C VAL A 300 2.49 14.52 22.43
N ILE A 301 2.48 13.47 23.27
CA ILE A 301 2.01 13.55 24.65
C ILE A 301 3.24 13.41 25.56
N ALA A 302 3.45 14.40 26.44
CA ALA A 302 4.47 14.36 27.46
C ALA A 302 3.88 13.99 28.83
N GLY A 303 4.57 13.17 29.60
CA GLY A 303 4.22 12.89 30.98
C GLY A 303 4.35 14.12 31.90
N ASN A 304 3.52 14.19 32.93
CA ASN A 304 3.42 15.36 33.83
C ASN A 304 4.72 15.71 34.57
N ASN A 305 5.65 14.77 34.72
CA ASN A 305 6.92 14.98 35.43
C ASN A 305 8.07 15.39 34.50
N LEU A 306 7.82 15.54 33.19
CA LEU A 306 8.84 15.96 32.23
C LEU A 306 8.95 17.48 32.16
N ARG A 307 10.10 18.00 32.60
CA ARG A 307 10.42 19.44 32.54
C ARG A 307 11.26 19.83 31.32
N TYR A 308 12.02 18.87 30.79
CA TYR A 308 12.88 19.01 29.60
C TYR A 308 13.07 17.62 28.99
N GLY A 309 13.46 17.55 27.72
CA GLY A 309 13.51 16.30 26.95
C GLY A 309 14.48 15.27 27.53
N GLY A 310 15.63 15.71 28.03
CA GLY A 310 16.64 14.84 28.66
C GLY A 310 16.16 14.09 29.92
N ALA A 311 15.06 14.52 30.54
CA ALA A 311 14.45 13.83 31.68
C ALA A 311 13.58 12.63 31.28
N ALA A 312 13.32 12.44 29.99
CA ALA A 312 12.50 11.34 29.49
C ALA A 312 13.21 9.99 29.65
N THR A 313 12.65 9.13 30.51
CA THR A 313 13.13 7.76 30.70
C THR A 313 12.80 6.92 29.48
N HIS A 314 11.62 7.11 28.89
CA HIS A 314 11.13 6.42 27.71
C HIS A 314 10.68 7.41 26.63
N ILE A 315 10.96 7.06 25.38
CA ILE A 315 10.37 7.67 24.19
C ILE A 315 9.70 6.52 23.46
N ILE A 316 8.41 6.65 23.19
CA ILE A 316 7.58 5.59 22.62
C ILE A 316 6.90 6.12 21.38
N TYR A 317 7.27 5.58 20.23
CA TYR A 317 6.63 5.84 18.95
C TYR A 317 5.39 4.96 18.78
N VAL A 318 4.30 5.56 18.33
CA VAL A 318 3.02 4.85 18.14
C VAL A 318 2.56 5.02 16.69
N TYR A 319 2.46 3.91 15.97
CA TYR A 319 1.86 3.80 14.65
C TYR A 319 0.98 2.55 14.61
N ALA A 320 -0.23 2.68 15.16
CA ALA A 320 -1.10 1.54 15.43
C ALA A 320 -2.48 1.65 14.76
N HIS A 321 -2.61 2.47 13.70
CA HIS A 321 -3.85 2.71 12.96
C HIS A 321 -5.06 2.92 13.89
N LYS A 322 -6.13 2.11 13.78
CA LYS A 322 -7.34 2.11 14.63
C LYS A 322 -7.04 2.20 16.13
N LYS A 323 -5.98 1.52 16.59
CA LYS A 323 -5.61 1.42 18.00
C LYS A 323 -4.92 2.69 18.50
N THR A 324 -4.51 3.61 17.62
CA THR A 324 -3.76 4.83 17.98
C THR A 324 -4.51 5.69 18.99
N SER A 325 -5.79 6.02 18.73
CA SER A 325 -6.59 6.83 19.67
C SER A 325 -6.90 6.09 20.98
N LEU A 326 -7.09 4.76 20.92
CA LEU A 326 -7.30 3.94 22.12
C LEU A 326 -6.03 3.89 23.00
N ILE A 327 -4.86 3.76 22.37
CA ILE A 327 -3.56 3.83 23.04
C ILE A 327 -3.37 5.23 23.62
N ALA A 328 -3.68 6.30 22.87
CA ALA A 328 -3.58 7.67 23.34
C ALA A 328 -4.48 7.93 24.55
N ALA A 329 -5.73 7.47 24.53
CA ALA A 329 -6.63 7.53 25.67
C ALA A 329 -6.07 6.77 26.88
N SER A 330 -5.58 5.54 26.69
CA SER A 330 -4.96 4.75 27.75
C SER A 330 -3.73 5.46 28.34
N VAL A 331 -2.85 5.99 27.49
CA VAL A 331 -1.67 6.77 27.92
C VAL A 331 -2.09 7.98 28.74
N TRP A 332 -3.06 8.75 28.25
CA TRP A 332 -3.52 9.96 28.91
C TRP A 332 -4.18 9.68 30.27
N GLU A 333 -4.96 8.61 30.39
CA GLU A 333 -5.51 8.16 31.67
C GLU A 333 -4.41 7.79 32.68
N ASN A 334 -3.37 7.08 32.26
CA ASN A 334 -2.26 6.72 33.16
C ASN A 334 -1.42 7.94 33.55
N ILE A 335 -1.23 8.91 32.65
CA ILE A 335 -0.57 10.19 32.98
C ILE A 335 -1.39 10.97 34.00
N LYS A 336 -2.72 11.06 33.84
CA LYS A 336 -3.61 11.73 34.82
C LYS A 336 -3.60 11.07 36.19
N LYS A 337 -3.40 9.74 36.24
CA LYS A 337 -3.22 8.98 37.49
C LYS A 337 -1.81 9.12 38.09
N ASN A 338 -0.92 9.87 37.42
CA ASN A 338 0.49 10.03 37.77
C ASN A 338 1.25 8.70 37.86
N GLU A 339 0.91 7.71 37.03
CA GLU A 339 1.62 6.44 36.96
C GLU A 339 3.10 6.67 36.61
N PRO A 340 4.07 6.22 37.44
CA PRO A 340 5.47 6.67 37.33
C PRO A 340 6.12 6.48 35.96
N ALA A 341 5.89 5.32 35.32
CA ALA A 341 6.47 5.01 34.01
C ALA A 341 5.88 5.89 32.89
N PHE A 342 4.61 6.29 33.00
CA PHE A 342 3.95 7.16 32.02
C PHE A 342 4.29 8.63 32.24
N SER A 343 4.37 9.07 33.50
CA SER A 343 4.66 10.44 33.88
C SER A 343 6.07 10.91 33.52
N THR A 344 6.98 9.98 33.22
CA THR A 344 8.37 10.25 32.80
C THR A 344 8.66 9.86 31.35
N ALA A 345 7.62 9.59 30.56
CA ALA A 345 7.75 9.15 29.17
C ALA A 345 7.24 10.20 28.16
N LEU A 346 7.81 10.17 26.97
CA LEU A 346 7.32 10.87 25.78
C LEU A 346 6.64 9.87 24.83
N PHE A 347 5.43 10.18 24.41
CA PHE A 347 4.68 9.38 23.45
C PHE A 347 4.52 10.17 22.15
N LEU A 348 5.08 9.64 21.07
CA LEU A 348 5.04 10.23 19.73
C LEU A 348 4.02 9.45 18.87
N PHE A 349 2.83 10.01 18.72
CA PHE A 349 1.78 9.43 17.89
C PHE A 349 1.92 9.91 16.45
N CYS A 350 2.23 8.96 15.56
CA CYS A 350 2.45 9.24 14.14
C CYS A 350 1.17 9.73 13.47
N GLY A 351 1.28 10.79 12.67
CA GLY A 351 0.20 11.31 11.84
C GLY A 351 0.54 12.67 11.24
N PRO A 352 -0.36 13.24 10.44
CA PRO A 352 -0.14 14.54 9.81
C PRO A 352 0.25 15.60 10.83
N ASN A 353 1.34 16.34 10.54
CA ASN A 353 1.86 17.44 11.37
C ASN A 353 2.20 17.08 12.82
N ALA A 354 2.34 15.80 13.18
CA ALA A 354 2.64 15.38 14.56
C ALA A 354 3.89 16.05 15.15
N VAL A 355 4.88 16.35 14.30
CA VAL A 355 6.14 17.04 14.64
C VAL A 355 6.50 18.09 13.58
N GLY A 356 5.49 18.82 13.09
CA GLY A 356 5.65 19.85 12.07
C GLY A 356 6.22 19.29 10.76
N LYS A 357 7.36 19.85 10.31
CA LYS A 357 8.02 19.45 9.06
C LYS A 357 8.83 18.15 9.15
N TYR A 358 9.07 17.61 10.35
CA TYR A 358 9.90 16.44 10.55
C TYR A 358 9.12 15.14 10.32
N ASN A 359 9.83 14.06 10.04
CA ASN A 359 9.23 12.73 10.02
C ASN A 359 9.31 12.11 11.43
N ALA A 360 8.15 11.88 12.06
CA ALA A 360 8.04 11.32 13.41
C ALA A 360 8.77 9.99 13.58
N MET A 361 8.65 9.10 12.60
CA MET A 361 9.27 7.78 12.63
C MET A 361 10.80 7.88 12.56
N HIS A 362 11.33 8.80 11.75
CA HIS A 362 12.77 9.04 11.69
C HIS A 362 13.33 9.60 13.00
N LEU A 363 12.60 10.53 13.64
CA LEU A 363 12.96 11.02 14.97
C LEU A 363 12.99 9.88 15.99
N ALA A 364 11.99 8.99 15.96
CA ALA A 364 11.95 7.82 16.82
C ALA A 364 13.17 6.90 16.65
N TYR A 365 13.61 6.66 15.40
CA TYR A 365 14.81 5.88 15.12
C TYR A 365 16.08 6.52 15.67
N ILE A 366 16.27 7.83 15.48
CA ILE A 366 17.42 8.57 16.01
C ILE A 366 17.45 8.53 17.55
N ALA A 367 16.27 8.57 18.18
CA ALA A 367 16.12 8.56 19.63
C ALA A 367 16.22 7.16 20.26
N ASP A 368 16.36 6.11 19.45
CA ASP A 368 16.26 4.71 19.88
C ASP A 368 14.98 4.48 20.71
N ALA A 369 13.86 4.97 20.19
CA ALA A 369 12.55 4.91 20.83
C ALA A 369 11.97 3.50 20.76
N ASP A 370 11.23 3.10 21.78
CA ASP A 370 10.38 1.91 21.72
C ASP A 370 9.24 2.15 20.71
N GLY A 371 8.74 1.09 20.06
CA GLY A 371 7.69 1.17 19.05
C GLY A 371 6.43 0.40 19.43
N ILE A 372 5.26 0.97 19.13
CA ILE A 372 3.96 0.27 19.12
C ILE A 372 3.45 0.30 17.67
N THR A 373 3.35 -0.85 17.01
CA THR A 373 3.08 -0.93 15.56
C THR A 373 2.13 -2.06 15.16
N THR A 374 1.46 -1.93 14.01
CA THR A 374 0.60 -2.96 13.39
C THR A 374 1.35 -4.08 12.66
N ALA A 375 2.67 -4.21 12.79
CA ALA A 375 3.45 -5.26 12.13
C ALA A 375 3.66 -5.13 10.61
N GLY A 376 3.45 -3.95 10.02
CA GLY A 376 3.74 -3.74 8.60
C GLY A 376 5.23 -3.95 8.28
N ALA A 377 5.53 -4.53 7.11
CA ALA A 377 6.90 -4.89 6.74
C ALA A 377 7.89 -3.71 6.73
N GLY A 378 7.41 -2.51 6.39
CA GLY A 378 8.22 -1.28 6.46
C GLY A 378 8.66 -0.95 7.89
N THR A 379 7.71 -0.68 8.79
CA THR A 379 8.02 -0.26 10.17
C THR A 379 8.72 -1.35 10.96
N VAL A 380 8.21 -2.60 10.96
CA VAL A 380 8.85 -3.70 11.69
C VAL A 380 10.20 -4.05 11.08
N GLY A 381 10.30 -4.03 9.74
CA GLY A 381 11.57 -4.25 9.06
C GLY A 381 12.62 -3.21 9.45
N GLU A 382 12.27 -1.94 9.54
CA GLU A 382 13.17 -0.85 9.92
C GLU A 382 13.68 -0.96 11.36
N PHE A 383 12.78 -1.19 12.32
CA PHE A 383 13.18 -1.44 13.71
C PHE A 383 14.05 -2.70 13.84
N THR A 384 13.69 -3.77 13.13
CA THR A 384 14.46 -5.02 13.13
C THR A 384 15.85 -4.80 12.51
N TYR A 385 15.94 -4.06 11.40
CA TYR A 385 17.22 -3.72 10.76
C TYR A 385 18.12 -2.98 11.74
N LEU A 386 17.63 -1.87 12.32
CA LEU A 386 18.39 -1.08 13.29
C LEU A 386 18.78 -1.90 14.52
N ARG A 387 17.94 -2.83 14.98
CA ARG A 387 18.30 -3.76 16.06
C ARG A 387 19.46 -4.67 15.66
N LYS A 388 19.41 -5.25 14.46
CA LYS A 388 20.43 -6.18 13.94
C LYS A 388 21.77 -5.49 13.66
N VAL A 389 21.75 -4.28 13.08
CA VAL A 389 22.95 -3.66 12.51
C VAL A 389 23.43 -2.38 13.20
N ALA A 390 22.57 -1.67 13.95
CA ALA A 390 22.91 -0.40 14.62
C ALA A 390 22.98 -0.51 16.16
N GLY A 391 22.79 -1.72 16.68
CA GLY A 391 22.77 -1.98 18.12
C GLY A 391 21.69 -1.19 18.86
N CYS A 392 20.55 -0.91 18.21
CA CYS A 392 19.43 -0.18 18.81
C CYS A 392 18.76 -0.99 19.93
N GLY A 393 18.49 -0.35 21.07
CA GLY A 393 17.86 -0.91 22.27
C GLY A 393 16.33 -1.05 22.21
N SER A 394 15.70 -0.47 21.18
CA SER A 394 14.24 -0.41 21.02
C SER A 394 13.53 -1.77 21.10
N ARG A 395 12.38 -1.76 21.78
CA ARG A 395 11.41 -2.85 21.84
C ARG A 395 10.20 -2.54 20.98
N LEU A 396 9.50 -3.59 20.56
CA LEU A 396 8.32 -3.49 19.70
C LEU A 396 7.12 -4.17 20.34
N LEU A 397 6.07 -3.40 20.65
CA LEU A 397 4.75 -3.96 20.84
C LEU A 397 4.07 -4.12 19.48
N ILE A 398 3.79 -5.36 19.12
CA ILE A 398 3.23 -5.71 17.81
C ILE A 398 1.74 -6.03 17.94
N LEU A 399 0.92 -5.20 17.30
CA LEU A 399 -0.54 -5.20 17.34
C LEU A 399 -1.10 -5.35 15.92
N PRO A 400 -0.93 -6.51 15.25
CA PRO A 400 -1.39 -6.68 13.88
C PRO A 400 -2.88 -6.36 13.76
N ILE A 401 -3.25 -5.90 12.57
CA ILE A 401 -4.66 -5.77 12.22
C ILE A 401 -5.20 -7.19 12.07
N GLU A 402 -6.28 -7.47 12.79
CA GLU A 402 -6.95 -8.77 12.72
C GLU A 402 -7.46 -9.02 11.29
N GLY A 403 -7.15 -10.21 10.75
CA GLY A 403 -7.49 -10.60 9.38
C GLY A 403 -6.55 -10.02 8.31
N HIS A 404 -5.55 -9.22 8.69
CA HIS A 404 -4.53 -8.72 7.77
C HIS A 404 -3.37 -9.72 7.69
N ASN A 405 -3.50 -10.71 6.80
CA ASN A 405 -2.62 -11.87 6.70
C ASN A 405 -1.11 -11.50 6.66
N GLU A 406 -0.72 -10.45 5.90
CA GLU A 406 0.69 -9.99 5.87
C GLU A 406 1.20 -9.53 7.25
N GLN A 407 0.44 -8.73 7.97
CA GLN A 407 0.83 -8.22 9.28
C GLN A 407 0.80 -9.31 10.35
N GLU A 408 -0.16 -10.21 10.30
CA GLU A 408 -0.22 -11.37 11.19
C GLU A 408 1.00 -12.27 10.97
N ALA A 409 1.30 -12.62 9.72
CA ALA A 409 2.48 -13.42 9.36
C ALA A 409 3.80 -12.72 9.72
N ASN A 410 3.93 -11.42 9.46
CA ASN A 410 5.09 -10.63 9.87
C ASN A 410 5.26 -10.66 11.40
N ALA A 411 4.17 -10.54 12.13
CA ALA A 411 4.20 -10.56 13.59
C ALA A 411 4.60 -11.93 14.13
N ASP A 412 4.14 -13.01 13.52
CA ASP A 412 4.50 -14.37 13.92
C ASP A 412 5.95 -14.69 13.57
N TYR A 413 6.40 -14.34 12.36
CA TYR A 413 7.79 -14.47 11.93
C TYR A 413 8.73 -13.76 12.92
N ILE A 414 8.48 -12.48 13.20
CA ILE A 414 9.39 -11.68 14.03
C ILE A 414 9.34 -12.07 15.51
N SER A 415 8.23 -12.63 15.96
CA SER A 415 8.09 -13.21 17.31
C SER A 415 8.86 -14.53 17.45
N GLY A 416 9.10 -15.24 16.34
CA GLY A 416 9.91 -16.47 16.30
C GLY A 416 11.40 -16.23 16.03
N GLU A 417 11.75 -15.13 15.35
CA GLU A 417 13.09 -14.84 14.85
C GLU A 417 14.16 -14.80 15.97
N PRO A 418 15.20 -15.66 15.89
CA PRO A 418 16.33 -15.64 16.83
C PRO A 418 17.00 -14.26 16.90
N GLY A 419 17.29 -13.78 18.11
CA GLY A 419 17.91 -12.48 18.33
C GLY A 419 16.96 -11.28 18.31
N ILE A 420 15.74 -11.44 17.77
CA ILE A 420 14.71 -10.38 17.74
C ILE A 420 13.58 -10.64 18.73
N LYS A 421 13.15 -11.90 18.88
CA LYS A 421 12.00 -12.26 19.72
C LYS A 421 12.01 -11.70 21.14
N ALA A 422 13.19 -11.48 21.74
CA ALA A 422 13.33 -10.93 23.09
C ALA A 422 12.90 -9.45 23.19
N PHE A 423 12.83 -8.74 22.06
CA PHE A 423 12.47 -7.33 21.96
C PHE A 423 11.04 -7.14 21.45
N VAL A 424 10.38 -8.24 21.05
CA VAL A 424 9.02 -8.24 20.55
C VAL A 424 8.07 -8.58 21.68
N VAL A 425 7.04 -7.76 21.84
CA VAL A 425 5.96 -7.93 22.79
C VAL A 425 4.66 -8.14 22.02
N ARG A 426 3.92 -9.19 22.37
CA ARG A 426 2.59 -9.51 21.82
C ARG A 426 1.53 -9.26 22.88
N THR A 427 0.30 -9.01 22.45
CA THR A 427 -0.88 -9.06 23.31
C THR A 427 -1.11 -10.51 23.76
N LEU A 428 -1.38 -10.74 25.05
CA LEU A 428 -1.78 -12.07 25.52
C LEU A 428 -3.24 -12.32 25.14
N GLU A 429 -3.62 -13.58 24.89
CA GLU A 429 -4.91 -13.99 24.31
C GLU A 429 -6.17 -13.37 24.98
N LYS A 430 -6.11 -13.07 26.29
CA LYS A 430 -7.23 -12.48 27.06
C LYS A 430 -6.94 -11.07 27.60
N GLU A 431 -5.82 -10.47 27.18
CA GLU A 431 -5.37 -9.18 27.69
C GLU A 431 -6.03 -8.03 26.91
N GLN A 432 -6.64 -7.11 27.64
CA GLN A 432 -7.18 -5.88 27.06
C GLN A 432 -6.04 -5.02 26.53
N LEU A 433 -6.31 -4.23 25.48
CA LEU A 433 -5.29 -3.36 24.85
C LEU A 433 -4.65 -2.41 25.87
N SER A 434 -5.44 -1.81 26.76
CA SER A 434 -4.94 -0.91 27.82
C SER A 434 -3.96 -1.62 28.77
N ALA A 435 -4.26 -2.84 29.17
CA ALA A 435 -3.38 -3.64 30.02
C ALA A 435 -2.07 -4.02 29.30
N THR A 436 -2.17 -4.34 28.00
CA THR A 436 -1.01 -4.60 27.14
C THR A 436 -0.10 -3.38 27.06
N VAL A 437 -0.66 -2.20 26.82
CA VAL A 437 0.08 -0.93 26.76
C VAL A 437 0.75 -0.66 28.11
N SER A 438 0.01 -0.78 29.21
CA SER A 438 0.58 -0.61 30.56
C SER A 438 1.72 -1.58 30.83
N ARG A 439 1.60 -2.87 30.47
CA ARG A 439 2.68 -3.85 30.62
C ARG A 439 3.91 -3.51 29.76
N PHE A 440 3.69 -3.03 28.54
CA PHE A 440 4.77 -2.62 27.65
C PHE A 440 5.53 -1.40 28.19
N VAL A 441 4.81 -0.37 28.64
CA VAL A 441 5.40 0.86 29.20
C VAL A 441 6.11 0.58 30.53
N ASN A 442 5.52 -0.23 31.41
CA ASN A 442 6.10 -0.52 32.74
C ASN A 442 7.24 -1.54 32.72
N SER A 443 7.40 -2.31 31.64
CA SER A 443 8.51 -3.27 31.57
C SER A 443 9.82 -2.53 31.32
N ALA A 444 10.79 -2.66 32.23
CA ALA A 444 12.14 -2.17 31.98
C ALA A 444 12.79 -2.98 30.84
N SER A 445 13.55 -2.31 29.97
CA SER A 445 14.39 -3.01 28.99
C SER A 445 15.44 -3.81 29.76
N LYS A 446 15.29 -5.13 29.79
CA LYS A 446 16.32 -6.04 30.25
C LYS A 446 17.19 -6.32 29.02
N TYR A 447 18.49 -6.04 29.10
CA TYR A 447 19.60 -6.54 28.28
C TYR A 447 20.33 -5.61 27.28
N LYS A 448 21.67 -5.70 27.45
CA LYS A 448 22.88 -5.17 26.76
C LYS A 448 23.09 -3.66 26.76
N GLU A 449 24.29 -3.26 27.23
CA GLU A 449 24.89 -1.95 27.03
C GLU A 449 24.84 -1.62 25.53
N ALA A 450 23.95 -0.69 25.17
CA ALA A 450 23.90 -0.19 23.80
C ALA A 450 25.27 0.44 23.45
N PRO A 451 25.66 0.46 22.16
CA PRO A 451 26.84 1.20 21.72
C PRO A 451 26.82 2.61 22.29
N MET A 452 27.96 3.07 22.83
CA MET A 452 28.01 4.36 23.54
C MET A 452 27.72 5.56 22.61
N THR A 453 27.98 5.42 21.31
CA THR A 453 27.86 6.48 20.30
C THR A 453 26.94 6.10 19.15
N MET A 454 26.60 7.08 18.32
CA MET A 454 25.81 6.93 17.10
C MET A 454 26.61 6.27 15.95
N HIS A 455 27.82 5.76 16.18
CA HIS A 455 28.70 5.29 15.11
C HIS A 455 28.07 4.17 14.27
N GLU A 456 27.60 3.11 14.93
CA GLU A 456 26.92 1.98 14.28
C GLU A 456 25.62 2.42 13.59
N PHE A 457 24.90 3.38 14.18
CA PHE A 457 23.69 3.94 13.56
C PHE A 457 24.03 4.66 12.25
N PHE A 458 25.06 5.49 12.22
CA PHE A 458 25.51 6.15 11.00
C PHE A 458 26.01 5.17 9.95
N ALA A 459 26.74 4.11 10.36
CA ALA A 459 27.15 3.05 9.46
C ALA A 459 25.93 2.35 8.84
N ALA A 460 24.93 2.01 9.67
CA ALA A 460 23.71 1.33 9.24
C ALA A 460 22.86 2.14 8.26
N ILE A 461 22.63 3.45 8.52
CA ILE A 461 21.82 4.29 7.63
C ILE A 461 22.57 4.75 6.38
N SER A 462 23.90 4.62 6.37
CA SER A 462 24.74 4.94 5.20
C SER A 462 25.07 3.70 4.36
N ASP A 463 24.59 2.51 4.76
CA ASP A 463 24.82 1.28 4.02
C ASP A 463 24.18 1.36 2.62
N SER A 464 25.03 1.22 1.61
CA SER A 464 24.62 1.19 0.20
C SER A 464 23.77 -0.04 -0.15
N SER A 465 23.85 -1.13 0.63
CA SER A 465 23.00 -2.32 0.50
C SER A 465 21.58 -2.04 0.99
N SER A 466 20.85 -1.30 0.16
CA SER A 466 19.47 -0.87 0.42
C SER A 466 18.45 -1.67 -0.39
N TYR A 467 17.17 -1.57 -0.01
CA TYR A 467 16.08 -2.10 -0.84
C TYR A 467 15.93 -1.38 -2.18
N VAL A 468 16.35 -0.11 -2.25
CA VAL A 468 16.41 0.64 -3.51
C VAL A 468 17.47 0.03 -4.43
N GLN A 469 18.66 -0.26 -3.89
CA GLN A 469 19.74 -0.92 -4.63
C GLN A 469 19.32 -2.33 -5.08
N GLN A 470 18.68 -3.12 -4.21
CA GLN A 470 18.13 -4.43 -4.57
C GLN A 470 17.15 -4.32 -5.73
N GLY A 471 16.14 -3.45 -5.65
CA GLY A 471 15.16 -3.28 -6.72
C GLY A 471 15.80 -2.85 -8.04
N LYS A 472 16.80 -1.95 -7.98
CA LYS A 472 17.59 -1.52 -9.13
C LYS A 472 18.38 -2.68 -9.75
N ASP A 473 19.03 -3.50 -8.93
CA ASP A 473 19.84 -4.63 -9.41
C ASP A 473 18.99 -5.77 -9.98
N ILE A 474 17.85 -6.09 -9.35
CA ILE A 474 16.87 -7.03 -9.93
C ILE A 474 16.42 -6.51 -11.31
N LEU A 475 16.05 -5.23 -11.41
CA LEU A 475 15.54 -4.66 -12.65
C LEU A 475 16.59 -4.57 -13.77
N PHE A 476 17.82 -4.14 -13.47
CA PHE A 476 18.81 -3.77 -14.49
C PHE A 476 20.05 -4.68 -14.56
N SER A 477 20.36 -5.43 -13.51
CA SER A 477 21.62 -6.19 -13.40
C SER A 477 21.43 -7.71 -13.56
N ALA A 478 20.19 -8.18 -13.82
CA ALA A 478 19.87 -9.60 -14.00
C ALA A 478 20.45 -10.50 -12.88
N THR A 479 20.40 -10.01 -11.65
CA THR A 479 20.75 -10.77 -10.45
C THR A 479 19.94 -12.08 -10.44
N PRO A 480 20.53 -13.23 -10.05
CA PRO A 480 19.76 -14.46 -9.93
C PRO A 480 18.56 -14.22 -9.02
N ASP A 481 17.36 -14.40 -9.56
CA ASP A 481 16.15 -14.34 -8.76
C ASP A 481 16.14 -15.54 -7.80
N PRO A 482 15.68 -15.34 -6.54
CA PRO A 482 15.22 -16.46 -5.73
C PRO A 482 14.22 -17.31 -6.53
N ASP A 483 14.23 -18.63 -6.34
CA ASP A 483 13.28 -19.50 -7.00
C ASP A 483 11.86 -19.25 -6.45
N PHE A 484 11.07 -18.49 -7.20
CA PHE A 484 9.67 -18.18 -6.91
C PHE A 484 8.69 -19.11 -7.65
N SER A 485 9.15 -20.23 -8.22
CA SER A 485 8.30 -21.11 -9.04
C SER A 485 7.06 -21.64 -8.32
N ASN A 486 7.15 -21.93 -7.01
CA ASN A 486 6.02 -22.34 -6.20
C ASN A 486 4.97 -21.24 -6.05
N ILE A 487 5.41 -20.00 -5.85
CA ILE A 487 4.52 -18.82 -5.78
C ILE A 487 3.86 -18.61 -7.14
N GLU A 488 4.63 -18.60 -8.22
CA GLU A 488 4.11 -18.45 -9.60
C GLU A 488 3.01 -19.49 -9.88
N LYS A 489 3.24 -20.76 -9.51
CA LYS A 489 2.26 -21.83 -9.71
C LYS A 489 0.96 -21.56 -8.97
N ILE A 490 1.02 -21.14 -7.71
CA ILE A 490 -0.16 -20.81 -6.90
C ILE A 490 -0.90 -19.60 -7.49
N GLU A 491 -0.18 -18.54 -7.85
CA GLU A 491 -0.78 -17.36 -8.49
C GLU A 491 -1.47 -17.74 -9.82
N GLN A 492 -0.88 -18.63 -10.61
CA GLN A 492 -1.49 -19.13 -11.85
C GLN A 492 -2.75 -19.94 -11.57
N LEU A 493 -2.74 -20.83 -10.57
CA LEU A 493 -3.92 -21.59 -10.15
C LEU A 493 -5.05 -20.65 -9.72
N MET A 494 -4.76 -19.64 -8.90
CA MET A 494 -5.75 -18.64 -8.47
C MET A 494 -6.29 -17.81 -9.65
N ASN A 495 -5.43 -17.40 -10.58
CA ASN A 495 -5.84 -16.66 -11.78
C ASN A 495 -6.78 -17.49 -12.67
N GLN A 496 -6.52 -18.80 -12.78
CA GLN A 496 -7.27 -19.73 -13.63
C GLN A 496 -8.53 -20.29 -12.95
N SER A 497 -8.63 -20.21 -11.62
CA SER A 497 -9.80 -20.67 -10.86
C SER A 497 -11.11 -20.12 -11.42
N ALA A 498 -12.04 -21.02 -11.73
CA ALA A 498 -13.37 -20.67 -12.19
C ALA A 498 -14.21 -20.08 -11.06
N LEU A 499 -14.10 -20.65 -9.85
CA LEU A 499 -14.75 -20.14 -8.63
C LEU A 499 -14.35 -18.69 -8.36
N LEU A 500 -13.05 -18.38 -8.28
CA LEU A 500 -12.59 -17.01 -8.02
C LEU A 500 -13.02 -16.03 -9.14
N ARG A 501 -13.06 -16.48 -10.40
CA ARG A 501 -13.60 -15.68 -11.52
C ARG A 501 -15.09 -15.40 -11.38
N ALA A 502 -15.88 -16.40 -11.01
CA ALA A 502 -17.31 -16.28 -10.78
C ALA A 502 -17.60 -15.37 -9.57
N THR A 503 -16.87 -15.53 -8.46
CA THR A 503 -16.99 -14.66 -7.28
C THR A 503 -16.71 -13.20 -7.63
N ARG A 504 -15.71 -12.88 -8.46
CA ARG A 504 -15.49 -11.49 -8.91
C ARG A 504 -16.67 -10.92 -9.69
N LYS A 505 -17.33 -11.72 -10.53
CA LYS A 505 -18.52 -11.28 -11.28
C LYS A 505 -19.74 -11.16 -10.39
N TYR A 506 -19.86 -12.04 -9.39
CA TYR A 506 -20.86 -11.93 -8.34
C TYR A 506 -20.71 -10.62 -7.57
N LEU A 507 -19.49 -10.26 -7.14
CA LEU A 507 -19.23 -8.97 -6.50
C LEU A 507 -19.62 -7.79 -7.40
N LYS A 508 -19.26 -7.82 -8.70
CA LYS A 508 -19.74 -6.83 -9.68
C LYS A 508 -21.26 -6.73 -9.72
N LEU A 509 -21.95 -7.86 -9.81
CA LEU A 509 -23.41 -7.94 -9.86
C LEU A 509 -24.04 -7.28 -8.62
N VAL A 510 -23.56 -7.63 -7.43
CA VAL A 510 -24.08 -7.13 -6.15
C VAL A 510 -23.82 -5.64 -5.98
N PHE A 511 -22.58 -5.19 -6.13
CA PHE A 511 -22.22 -3.79 -5.84
C PHE A 511 -22.81 -2.81 -6.87
N GLN A 512 -22.85 -3.16 -8.16
CA GLN A 512 -23.54 -2.33 -9.15
C GLN A 512 -25.06 -2.35 -8.94
N GLY A 513 -25.62 -3.50 -8.51
CA GLY A 513 -27.03 -3.60 -8.11
C GLY A 513 -27.36 -2.69 -6.93
N LEU A 514 -26.55 -2.71 -5.87
CA LEU A 514 -26.69 -1.84 -4.71
C LEU A 514 -26.69 -0.37 -5.14
N SER A 515 -25.69 0.06 -5.93
CA SER A 515 -25.60 1.44 -6.41
C SER A 515 -26.78 1.85 -7.28
N ALA A 516 -27.25 0.99 -8.19
CA ALA A 516 -28.43 1.28 -9.01
C ALA A 516 -29.70 1.49 -8.17
N THR A 517 -29.79 0.81 -7.02
CA THR A 517 -30.95 0.86 -6.13
C THR A 517 -30.88 1.89 -5.00
N GLU A 518 -29.76 2.60 -4.82
CA GLU A 518 -29.58 3.58 -3.75
C GLU A 518 -30.58 4.76 -3.82
N GLN A 519 -30.97 5.16 -5.03
CA GLN A 519 -31.82 6.33 -5.25
C GLN A 519 -33.22 5.96 -5.77
N THR A 520 -33.34 4.87 -6.54
CA THR A 520 -34.62 4.48 -7.15
C THR A 520 -34.76 2.96 -7.29
N VAL A 521 -35.95 2.42 -7.00
CA VAL A 521 -36.20 0.96 -6.97
C VAL A 521 -36.90 0.45 -8.26
N ASN A 522 -37.54 1.35 -9.01
CA ASN A 522 -38.35 1.03 -10.19
C ASN A 522 -37.65 1.31 -11.53
N HIS A 523 -36.37 1.66 -11.51
CA HIS A 523 -35.60 1.87 -12.74
C HIS A 523 -34.87 0.60 -13.17
N PRO A 524 -34.55 0.47 -14.47
CA PRO A 524 -33.73 -0.62 -14.95
C PRO A 524 -32.38 -0.68 -14.24
N ILE A 525 -31.97 -1.88 -13.82
CA ILE A 525 -30.66 -2.13 -13.24
C ILE A 525 -29.75 -2.62 -14.36
N VAL A 526 -28.72 -1.84 -14.67
CA VAL A 526 -27.75 -2.15 -15.73
C VAL A 526 -26.43 -2.60 -15.12
N ILE A 527 -26.08 -3.86 -15.36
CA ILE A 527 -24.84 -4.46 -14.86
C ILE A 527 -23.85 -4.62 -16.02
N GLN A 528 -22.70 -3.95 -15.89
CA GLN A 528 -21.64 -3.95 -16.88
C GLN A 528 -20.43 -4.78 -16.40
N MET A 529 -20.21 -5.92 -17.04
CA MET A 529 -19.13 -6.84 -16.67
C MET A 529 -17.78 -6.50 -17.35
N LYS A 530 -17.78 -5.88 -18.53
CA LYS A 530 -16.60 -5.62 -19.41
C LYS A 530 -16.62 -4.22 -20.05
N GLU A 531 -15.44 -3.71 -20.47
CA GLU A 531 -15.19 -2.35 -21.01
C GLU A 531 -15.80 -2.06 -22.40
N SER A 532 -15.78 -3.02 -23.35
CA SER A 532 -16.20 -2.77 -24.75
C SER A 532 -17.13 -3.87 -25.30
N ASN A 533 -18.25 -3.46 -25.90
CA ASN A 533 -19.23 -4.26 -26.65
C ASN A 533 -19.77 -5.56 -25.99
N GLY A 534 -19.58 -5.75 -24.69
CA GLY A 534 -20.26 -6.82 -23.95
C GLY A 534 -21.75 -6.51 -23.84
N LYS A 535 -22.62 -7.52 -23.99
CA LYS A 535 -24.04 -7.36 -23.63
C LYS A 535 -24.11 -7.02 -22.14
N ASN A 536 -24.59 -5.83 -21.82
CA ASN A 536 -24.97 -5.49 -20.46
C ASN A 536 -26.06 -6.46 -20.00
N HIS A 537 -26.01 -6.87 -18.74
CA HIS A 537 -27.14 -7.53 -18.13
C HIS A 537 -28.10 -6.44 -17.67
N VAL A 538 -29.23 -6.32 -18.36
CA VAL A 538 -30.26 -5.33 -18.05
C VAL A 538 -31.40 -6.07 -17.37
N PHE A 539 -31.76 -5.60 -16.18
CA PHE A 539 -32.95 -6.03 -15.46
C PHE A 539 -33.95 -4.88 -15.51
N GLU A 540 -35.20 -5.15 -15.85
CA GLU A 540 -36.25 -4.14 -15.97
C GLU A 540 -36.49 -3.39 -14.65
N ASN A 541 -36.32 -4.07 -13.52
CA ASN A 541 -36.52 -3.54 -12.18
C ASN A 541 -35.90 -4.48 -11.12
N VAL A 542 -35.98 -4.07 -9.85
CA VAL A 542 -35.47 -4.85 -8.71
C VAL A 542 -36.10 -6.24 -8.58
N LYS A 543 -37.34 -6.47 -9.04
CA LYS A 543 -37.99 -7.79 -8.91
C LYS A 543 -37.30 -8.81 -9.80
N GLN A 544 -36.99 -8.44 -11.04
CA GLN A 544 -36.27 -9.31 -11.96
C GLN A 544 -34.83 -9.57 -11.47
N PHE A 545 -34.18 -8.55 -10.93
CA PHE A 545 -32.85 -8.69 -10.32
C PHE A 545 -32.87 -9.63 -9.10
N ASN A 546 -33.85 -9.47 -8.21
CA ASN A 546 -34.03 -10.36 -7.04
C ASN A 546 -34.35 -11.79 -7.46
N TYR A 547 -35.16 -11.99 -8.51
CA TYR A 547 -35.43 -13.33 -9.07
C TYR A 547 -34.14 -14.00 -9.54
N ALA A 548 -33.30 -13.27 -10.29
CA ALA A 548 -32.02 -13.76 -10.77
C ALA A 548 -31.07 -14.15 -9.63
N LEU A 549 -31.04 -13.39 -8.53
CA LEU A 549 -30.25 -13.72 -7.34
C LEU A 549 -30.76 -14.99 -6.61
N ASN A 550 -32.07 -15.24 -6.63
CA ASN A 550 -32.68 -16.38 -5.94
C ASN A 550 -32.65 -17.68 -6.76
N SER A 551 -32.56 -17.58 -8.08
CA SER A 551 -32.42 -18.75 -8.97
C SER A 551 -30.96 -19.15 -9.14
N ASN A 552 -30.59 -20.31 -8.60
CA ASN A 552 -29.23 -20.85 -8.77
C ASN A 552 -28.86 -20.97 -10.26
N ALA A 553 -29.74 -21.53 -11.10
CA ALA A 553 -29.45 -21.66 -12.52
C ALA A 553 -29.19 -20.30 -13.21
N GLU A 554 -29.99 -19.28 -12.89
CA GLU A 554 -29.86 -17.96 -13.50
C GLU A 554 -28.65 -17.20 -12.96
N LEU A 555 -28.41 -17.22 -11.65
CA LEU A 555 -27.24 -16.62 -11.03
C LEU A 555 -25.95 -17.24 -11.59
N GLY A 556 -25.88 -18.57 -11.65
CA GLY A 556 -24.74 -19.31 -12.21
C GLY A 556 -24.48 -18.93 -13.67
N ARG A 557 -25.52 -18.75 -14.48
CA ARG A 557 -25.41 -18.29 -15.86
C ARG A 557 -24.86 -16.87 -15.96
N ILE A 558 -25.33 -15.94 -15.13
CA ILE A 558 -24.90 -14.53 -15.15
C ILE A 558 -23.44 -14.38 -14.74
N ILE A 559 -23.01 -15.10 -13.69
CA ILE A 559 -21.63 -15.03 -13.20
C ILE A 559 -20.69 -15.99 -13.96
N GLU A 560 -21.20 -16.72 -14.96
CA GLU A 560 -20.50 -17.74 -15.75
C GLU A 560 -19.79 -18.79 -14.86
N MET A 561 -20.51 -19.31 -13.86
CA MET A 561 -20.01 -20.38 -13.02
C MET A 561 -20.13 -21.73 -13.75
N PRO A 562 -19.09 -22.59 -13.76
CA PRO A 562 -19.16 -23.91 -14.38
C PRO A 562 -20.24 -24.80 -13.76
N ALA A 563 -20.80 -25.71 -14.56
CA ALA A 563 -21.72 -26.72 -14.08
C ALA A 563 -21.00 -27.68 -13.11
N GLY A 564 -21.56 -27.85 -11.89
CA GLY A 564 -21.00 -28.70 -10.84
C GLY A 564 -20.37 -27.94 -9.67
N GLU A 565 -20.08 -26.65 -9.83
CA GLU A 565 -19.68 -25.77 -8.72
C GLU A 565 -20.90 -25.36 -7.89
N ASP A 566 -20.72 -25.18 -6.58
CA ASP A 566 -21.81 -24.80 -5.68
C ASP A 566 -21.95 -23.28 -5.54
N ILE A 567 -23.09 -22.75 -5.98
CA ILE A 567 -23.46 -21.32 -5.86
C ILE A 567 -23.56 -20.90 -4.40
N GLY A 568 -23.86 -21.83 -3.50
CA GLY A 568 -23.89 -21.62 -2.06
C GLY A 568 -22.57 -21.08 -1.51
N GLN A 569 -21.44 -21.25 -2.21
CA GLN A 569 -20.14 -20.73 -1.82
C GLN A 569 -19.96 -19.22 -2.06
N MET A 570 -20.92 -18.55 -2.72
CA MET A 570 -20.82 -17.11 -2.95
C MET A 570 -20.84 -16.32 -1.62
N PRO A 571 -19.93 -15.35 -1.42
CA PRO A 571 -19.84 -14.63 -0.15
C PRO A 571 -21.13 -13.90 0.19
N LEU A 572 -21.60 -14.05 1.43
CA LEU A 572 -22.77 -13.34 1.96
C LEU A 572 -24.05 -13.48 1.12
N LEU A 573 -24.20 -14.60 0.40
CA LEU A 573 -25.30 -14.79 -0.55
C LEU A 573 -26.68 -14.67 0.11
N GLN A 574 -26.83 -15.15 1.34
CA GLN A 574 -28.11 -15.08 2.06
C GLN A 574 -28.44 -13.66 2.49
N GLU A 575 -27.45 -12.89 2.94
CA GLU A 575 -27.58 -11.48 3.30
C GLU A 575 -27.95 -10.65 2.07
N VAL A 576 -27.33 -10.92 0.92
CA VAL A 576 -27.68 -10.29 -0.36
C VAL A 576 -29.11 -10.62 -0.76
N LYS A 577 -29.50 -11.91 -0.76
CA LYS A 577 -30.88 -12.34 -1.09
C LYS A 577 -31.90 -11.68 -0.19
N ARG A 578 -31.62 -11.60 1.12
CA ARG A 578 -32.47 -10.93 2.10
C ARG A 578 -32.59 -9.44 1.81
N HIS A 579 -31.47 -8.75 1.54
CA HIS A 579 -31.47 -7.31 1.24
C HIS A 579 -32.37 -6.99 0.04
N PHE A 580 -32.14 -7.63 -1.11
CA PHE A 580 -32.94 -7.36 -2.32
C PHE A 580 -34.39 -7.87 -2.21
N SER A 581 -34.65 -8.92 -1.44
CA SER A 581 -36.02 -9.34 -1.15
C SER A 581 -36.76 -8.30 -0.29
N CYS A 582 -36.14 -7.78 0.77
CA CYS A 582 -36.73 -6.70 1.56
C CYS A 582 -37.02 -5.47 0.70
N LEU A 583 -36.11 -5.10 -0.19
CA LEU A 583 -36.26 -3.97 -1.11
C LEU A 583 -37.45 -4.13 -2.07
N VAL A 584 -37.69 -5.35 -2.58
CA VAL A 584 -38.87 -5.66 -3.41
C VAL A 584 -40.18 -5.47 -2.64
N HIS A 585 -40.22 -5.83 -1.36
CA HIS A 585 -41.44 -5.74 -0.54
C HIS A 585 -41.69 -4.32 -0.02
N SER A 586 -40.64 -3.60 0.40
CA SER A 586 -40.75 -2.24 0.94
C SER A 586 -40.96 -1.17 -0.13
N GLY A 587 -40.49 -1.42 -1.36
CA GLY A 587 -40.50 -0.45 -2.46
C GLY A 587 -39.61 0.77 -2.21
N ARG A 588 -38.77 0.76 -1.16
CA ARG A 588 -37.89 1.87 -0.76
C ARG A 588 -36.51 1.36 -0.38
N ALA A 589 -35.49 2.07 -0.85
CA ALA A 589 -34.11 1.82 -0.49
C ALA A 589 -33.89 2.08 1.01
N ASP A 590 -33.22 1.15 1.68
CA ASP A 590 -32.73 1.30 3.06
C ASP A 590 -31.21 1.46 3.00
N ALA A 591 -30.76 2.71 2.97
CA ALA A 591 -29.34 3.06 2.89
C ALA A 591 -28.52 2.46 4.05
N PRO A 592 -28.97 2.50 5.33
CA PRO A 592 -28.31 1.79 6.43
C PRO A 592 -28.09 0.29 6.16
N LEU A 593 -29.10 -0.42 5.64
CA LEU A 593 -28.98 -1.86 5.38
C LEU A 593 -28.00 -2.15 4.22
N GLY A 594 -28.01 -1.32 3.17
CA GLY A 594 -27.07 -1.42 2.05
C GLY A 594 -25.63 -1.14 2.48
N ASN A 595 -25.41 -0.13 3.32
CA ASN A 595 -24.09 0.20 3.85
C ASN A 595 -23.53 -0.91 4.76
N LYS A 596 -24.36 -1.46 5.65
CA LYS A 596 -23.98 -2.60 6.49
C LYS A 596 -23.54 -3.80 5.66
N LEU A 597 -24.26 -4.12 4.58
CA LEU A 597 -23.89 -5.22 3.69
C LEU A 597 -22.53 -4.97 3.01
N LYS A 598 -22.28 -3.74 2.56
CA LYS A 598 -20.98 -3.35 1.99
C LYS A 598 -19.85 -3.55 3.00
N GLU A 599 -20.03 -3.11 4.24
CA GLU A 599 -19.06 -3.30 5.34
C GLU A 599 -18.76 -4.78 5.59
N GLN A 600 -19.79 -5.63 5.68
CA GLN A 600 -19.61 -7.08 5.86
C GLN A 600 -18.82 -7.71 4.70
N PHE A 601 -19.04 -7.27 3.47
CA PHE A 601 -18.21 -7.70 2.34
C PHE A 601 -16.75 -7.28 2.53
N GLY A 602 -16.51 -6.05 3.03
CA GLY A 602 -15.18 -5.56 3.39
C GLY A 602 -14.46 -6.49 4.37
N GLU A 603 -15.13 -6.86 5.45
CA GLU A 603 -14.62 -7.77 6.48
C GLU A 603 -14.31 -9.18 5.94
N PHE A 604 -15.10 -9.66 4.98
CA PHE A 604 -14.96 -11.02 4.45
C PHE A 604 -13.84 -11.14 3.39
N MET A 605 -13.65 -10.10 2.56
CA MET A 605 -12.84 -10.20 1.35
C MET A 605 -11.37 -9.84 1.59
N VAL A 606 -10.47 -10.60 0.97
CA VAL A 606 -9.02 -10.32 0.93
C VAL A 606 -8.68 -9.56 -0.35
N THR A 607 -8.17 -8.34 -0.19
CA THR A 607 -8.12 -7.34 -1.27
C THR A 607 -6.70 -6.94 -1.69
N GLY A 608 -5.66 -7.57 -1.13
CA GLY A 608 -4.29 -7.45 -1.61
C GLY A 608 -3.33 -6.62 -0.75
N PHE A 609 -3.61 -6.43 0.54
CA PHE A 609 -2.60 -6.03 1.53
C PHE A 609 -2.11 -7.18 2.34
#